data_AF-A0A2W6B030-F1
#
_entry.id   AF-A0A2W6B030-F1
#
_cell.length_a   1.000
_cell.length_b   1.000
_cell.length_c   1.000
_cell.angle_alpha   90.00
_cell.angle_beta   90.00
_cell.angle_gamma   90.00
#
_symmetry.space_group_name_H-M   'P 1'
#
loop_
_entity.id
_entity.type
_entity.pdbx_description
1 polymer ?
#
loop_
_entity_poly.entity_id
_entity_poly.type
_entity_poly.pdbx_seq_one_letter_code
_entity_poly.pdbx_strand_id
1 'polypeptide(L)'
;MTEAPPSGAAADTRPPARRRVLAPPADRGHLTVAPAVVEGIATTAAGEVEGVAAGGRRASATVLGSTAALRIGVGLDYPAPIPARIDAIRGRVIERVGELAGLSVERVDVDVVALHTDASDRVR
;
A
#
# COMPACT_ATOMS: atom_id res chain seq x y z
N MET A 1 64.50 -12.46 -32.15
CA MET A 1 63.70 -13.21 -31.17
C MET A 1 62.72 -12.21 -30.58
N THR A 2 61.54 -12.11 -31.19
CA THR A 2 60.54 -11.05 -30.95
C THR A 2 59.61 -11.46 -29.82
N GLU A 3 59.53 -10.63 -28.79
CA GLU A 3 58.63 -10.77 -27.66
C GLU A 3 57.18 -10.53 -28.12
N ALA A 4 56.31 -11.51 -27.84
CA ALA A 4 54.88 -11.40 -28.04
C ALA A 4 54.24 -10.80 -26.79
N PRO A 5 53.35 -9.80 -26.88
CA PRO A 5 52.46 -9.46 -25.79
C PRO A 5 51.17 -10.29 -25.91
N PRO A 6 50.65 -10.90 -24.84
CA PRO A 6 49.24 -11.21 -24.81
C PRO A 6 48.53 -10.45 -23.70
N SER A 7 47.51 -9.74 -24.17
CA SER A 7 46.21 -9.68 -23.52
C SER A 7 46.14 -8.83 -22.27
N GLY A 8 46.29 -7.52 -22.48
CA GLY A 8 45.61 -6.55 -21.64
C GLY A 8 44.11 -6.74 -21.76
N ALA A 9 43.50 -7.07 -20.62
CA ALA A 9 42.07 -7.07 -20.31
C ALA A 9 41.20 -6.45 -21.40
N ALA A 10 40.31 -7.27 -21.98
CA ALA A 10 39.20 -6.80 -22.78
C ALA A 10 38.46 -5.74 -21.95
N ALA A 11 38.75 -4.48 -22.26
CA ALA A 11 38.10 -3.35 -21.64
C ALA A 11 36.62 -3.55 -21.88
N ASP A 12 35.86 -3.68 -20.79
CA ASP A 12 34.41 -3.66 -20.79
C ASP A 12 33.99 -2.41 -21.57
N THR A 13 33.72 -2.59 -22.87
CA THR A 13 33.41 -1.51 -23.79
C THR A 13 31.93 -1.20 -23.66
N ARG A 14 31.44 -1.12 -22.42
CA ARG A 14 30.09 -0.64 -22.15
C ARG A 14 30.09 0.83 -22.53
N PRO A 15 29.37 1.24 -23.59
CA PRO A 15 29.33 2.63 -23.97
C PRO A 15 28.88 3.46 -22.77
N PRO A 16 29.51 4.62 -22.50
CA PRO A 16 29.16 5.45 -21.35
C PRO A 16 27.66 5.73 -21.42
N ALA A 17 26.95 5.37 -20.36
CA ALA A 17 25.50 5.53 -20.30
C ALA A 17 25.17 7.00 -20.55
N ARG A 18 24.67 7.30 -21.76
CA ARG A 18 24.23 8.65 -22.11
C ARG A 18 23.17 9.03 -21.09
N ARG A 19 23.41 10.12 -20.36
CA ARG A 19 22.44 10.68 -19.42
C ARG A 19 21.18 11.03 -20.23
N ARG A 20 20.19 10.13 -20.23
CA ARG A 20 18.89 10.38 -20.85
C ARG A 20 18.30 11.56 -20.10
N VAL A 21 18.11 12.67 -20.79
CA VAL A 21 17.26 13.75 -20.29
C VAL A 21 15.85 13.17 -20.28
N LEU A 22 15.37 12.79 -19.10
CA LEU A 22 14.01 12.29 -18.94
C LEU A 22 13.06 13.47 -19.19
N ALA A 23 11.99 13.23 -19.94
CA ALA A 23 10.89 14.18 -20.06
C ALA A 23 10.36 14.56 -18.65
N PRO A 24 9.69 15.71 -18.48
CA PRO A 24 8.98 16.02 -17.24
C PRO A 24 8.07 14.86 -16.79
N PRO A 25 7.87 14.61 -15.48
CA PRO A 25 7.12 13.45 -15.00
C PRO A 25 5.74 13.26 -15.63
N ALA A 26 5.03 14.37 -15.89
CA ALA A 26 3.72 14.37 -16.53
C ALA A 26 3.72 13.83 -17.97
N ASP A 27 4.86 13.89 -18.66
CA ASP A 27 4.99 13.52 -20.07
C ASP A 27 5.56 12.09 -20.25
N ARG A 28 5.76 11.34 -19.16
CA ARG A 28 6.41 10.01 -19.17
C ARG A 28 5.45 8.84 -19.44
N GLY A 29 4.14 9.08 -19.45
CA GLY A 29 3.11 8.05 -19.67
C GLY A 29 1.97 8.10 -18.64
N HIS A 30 1.09 7.11 -18.68
CA HIS A 30 -0.03 6.97 -17.73
C HIS A 30 0.17 5.75 -16.81
N LEU A 31 -0.34 5.86 -15.58
CA LEU A 31 -0.37 4.76 -14.60
C LEU A 31 -1.82 4.27 -14.47
N THR A 32 -2.03 2.96 -14.67
CA THR A 32 -3.33 2.32 -14.43
C THR A 32 -3.24 1.49 -13.15
N VAL A 33 -3.99 1.88 -12.12
CA VAL A 33 -4.04 1.17 -10.85
C VAL A 33 -5.16 0.11 -10.91
N ALA A 34 -4.80 -1.15 -10.73
CA ALA A 34 -5.79 -2.22 -10.65
C ALA A 34 -6.55 -2.15 -9.30
N PRO A 35 -7.85 -2.49 -9.25
CA PRO A 35 -8.63 -2.51 -8.01
C PRO A 35 -7.97 -3.32 -6.88
N ALA A 36 -7.36 -4.46 -7.21
CA ALA A 36 -6.66 -5.31 -6.26
C ALA A 36 -5.49 -4.61 -5.54
N VAL A 37 -4.85 -3.62 -6.18
CA VAL A 37 -3.79 -2.82 -5.53
C VAL A 37 -4.40 -1.89 -4.49
N VAL A 38 -5.56 -1.29 -4.79
CA VAL A 38 -6.30 -0.43 -3.84
C VAL A 38 -6.77 -1.24 -2.64
N GLU A 39 -7.24 -2.48 -2.86
CA GLU A 39 -7.59 -3.42 -1.80
C GLU A 39 -6.40 -3.75 -0.89
N GLY A 40 -5.23 -3.99 -1.49
CA GLY A 40 -3.99 -4.24 -0.75
C GLY A 40 -3.57 -3.03 0.09
N ILE A 41 -3.66 -1.82 -0.48
CA ILE A 41 -3.36 -0.57 0.23
C ILE A 41 -4.32 -0.39 1.40
N ALA A 42 -5.62 -0.56 1.19
CA ALA A 42 -6.64 -0.38 2.21
C ALA A 42 -6.50 -1.41 3.35
N THR A 43 -6.25 -2.68 3.02
CA THR A 43 -6.02 -3.74 4.01
C THR A 43 -4.79 -3.47 4.87
N THR A 44 -3.74 -2.92 4.26
CA THR A 44 -2.50 -2.54 4.96
C THR A 44 -2.74 -1.32 5.83
N ALA A 45 -3.31 -0.25 5.27
CA ALA A 45 -3.60 1.00 5.96
C ALA A 45 -4.54 0.81 7.17
N ALA A 46 -5.56 -0.05 7.05
CA ALA A 46 -6.43 -0.39 8.17
C ALA A 46 -5.66 -1.06 9.31
N GLY A 47 -4.65 -1.86 9.02
CA GLY A 47 -3.79 -2.51 10.02
C GLY A 47 -2.75 -1.58 10.67
N GLU A 48 -2.56 -0.37 10.16
CA GLU A 48 -1.68 0.64 10.77
C GLU A 48 -2.36 1.36 11.95
N VAL A 49 -3.69 1.25 12.07
CA VAL A 49 -4.44 1.79 13.19
C VAL A 49 -4.35 0.83 14.37
N GLU A 50 -3.91 1.35 15.51
CA GLU A 50 -3.83 0.61 16.76
C GLU A 50 -5.22 0.09 17.19
N GLY A 51 -5.26 -1.13 17.75
CA GLY A 51 -6.50 -1.80 18.17
C GLY A 51 -7.22 -2.55 17.05
N VAL A 52 -6.62 -2.62 15.86
CA VAL A 52 -7.07 -3.48 14.77
C VAL A 52 -6.34 -4.81 14.86
N ALA A 53 -7.10 -5.90 14.97
CA ALA A 53 -6.55 -7.24 15.07
C ALA A 53 -5.72 -7.60 13.83
N ALA A 54 -4.62 -8.32 14.06
CA ALA A 54 -3.70 -8.77 13.02
C ALA A 54 -4.38 -9.72 12.00
N GLY A 55 -5.39 -10.46 12.44
CA GLY A 55 -6.16 -11.41 11.62
C GLY A 55 -7.52 -10.89 11.18
N GLY A 56 -8.02 -11.40 10.06
CA GLY A 56 -9.41 -11.16 9.62
C GLY A 56 -9.66 -9.85 8.87
N ARG A 57 -8.61 -9.09 8.53
CA ARG A 57 -8.76 -7.89 7.67
C ARG A 57 -9.00 -8.30 6.22
N ARG A 58 -10.05 -7.74 5.61
CA ARG A 58 -10.32 -7.87 4.18
C ARG A 58 -10.82 -6.54 3.65
N ALA A 59 -10.36 -6.15 2.47
CA ALA A 59 -10.89 -4.99 1.77
C ALA A 59 -11.36 -5.39 0.38
N SER A 60 -12.41 -4.74 -0.09
CA SER A 60 -12.87 -4.80 -1.48
C SER A 60 -12.97 -3.38 -2.01
N ALA A 61 -12.47 -3.15 -3.23
CA ALA A 61 -12.44 -1.83 -3.83
C ALA A 61 -13.11 -1.83 -5.21
N THR A 62 -13.90 -0.78 -5.47
CA THR A 62 -14.41 -0.48 -6.80
C THR A 62 -13.76 0.82 -7.25
N VAL A 63 -13.04 0.79 -8.37
CA VAL A 63 -12.36 1.96 -8.94
C VAL A 63 -13.12 2.41 -10.17
N LEU A 64 -13.47 3.70 -10.20
CA LEU A 64 -14.13 4.35 -11.33
C LEU A 64 -13.32 5.59 -11.72
N GLY A 65 -12.50 5.46 -12.76
CA GLY A 65 -11.61 6.54 -13.20
C GLY A 65 -10.60 6.92 -12.11
N SER A 66 -10.72 8.14 -11.58
CA SER A 66 -9.87 8.68 -10.51
C SER A 66 -10.46 8.52 -9.10
N THR A 67 -11.63 7.88 -8.99
CA THR A 67 -12.34 7.70 -7.72
C THR A 67 -12.31 6.24 -7.28
N ALA A 68 -12.25 5.99 -5.98
CA ALA A 68 -12.45 4.67 -5.38
C ALA A 68 -13.57 4.65 -4.32
N ALA A 69 -14.35 3.57 -4.31
CA ALA A 69 -15.25 3.20 -3.22
C ALA A 69 -14.72 1.93 -2.55
N LEU A 70 -14.66 1.92 -1.22
CA LEU A 70 -14.07 0.83 -0.45
C LEU A 70 -15.03 0.28 0.59
N ARG A 71 -14.97 -1.04 0.79
CA ARG A 71 -15.53 -1.73 1.94
C ARG A 71 -14.44 -2.52 2.64
N ILE A 72 -14.38 -2.44 3.96
CA ILE A 72 -13.31 -3.02 4.77
C ILE A 72 -13.91 -3.77 5.94
N GLY A 73 -13.64 -5.06 6.01
CA GLY A 73 -13.89 -5.89 7.19
C GLY A 73 -12.69 -5.84 8.13
N VAL A 74 -12.89 -5.45 9.38
CA VAL A 74 -11.84 -5.40 10.41
C VAL A 74 -12.27 -6.12 11.69
N GLY A 75 -11.30 -6.76 12.35
CA GLY A 75 -11.45 -7.17 13.74
C GLY A 75 -10.91 -6.08 14.65
N LEU A 76 -11.62 -5.75 15.73
CA LEU A 76 -11.19 -4.74 16.71
C LEU A 76 -10.96 -5.37 18.07
N ASP A 77 -10.01 -4.81 18.82
CA ASP A 77 -9.76 -5.17 20.20
C ASP A 77 -10.78 -4.51 21.14
N TYR A 78 -11.09 -5.19 22.22
CA TYR A 78 -12.05 -4.80 23.24
C TYR A 78 -11.42 -4.96 24.63
N PRO A 79 -11.64 -4.01 25.56
CA PRO A 79 -12.47 -2.80 25.45
C PRO A 79 -11.71 -1.61 24.80
N ALA A 80 -12.22 -1.09 23.68
CA ALA A 80 -11.73 0.13 23.04
C ALA A 80 -12.89 0.99 22.51
N PRO A 81 -12.70 2.31 22.32
CA PRO A 81 -13.73 3.18 21.75
C PRO A 81 -13.91 2.90 20.25
N ILE A 82 -14.79 1.93 19.92
CA ILE A 82 -15.06 1.46 18.55
C ILE A 82 -15.33 2.62 17.57
N PRO A 83 -16.19 3.62 17.87
CA PRO A 83 -16.45 4.72 16.92
C PRO A 83 -15.19 5.50 16.55
N ALA A 84 -14.37 5.85 17.54
CA ALA A 84 -13.11 6.56 17.32
C ALA A 84 -12.12 5.74 16.49
N ARG A 85 -12.09 4.41 16.69
CA ARG A 85 -11.24 3.51 15.88
C ARG A 85 -11.75 3.40 14.44
N ILE A 86 -13.06 3.33 14.22
CA ILE A 86 -13.63 3.35 12.86
C ILE A 86 -13.27 4.66 12.14
N ASP A 87 -13.38 5.80 12.82
CA ASP A 87 -13.02 7.08 12.23
C ASP A 87 -11.53 7.18 11.91
N ALA A 88 -10.66 6.67 12.79
CA ALA A 88 -9.23 6.58 12.54
C ALA A 88 -8.91 5.68 11.33
N ILE A 89 -9.58 4.52 11.20
CA ILE A 89 -9.43 3.61 10.05
C ILE A 89 -9.86 4.30 8.77
N ARG A 90 -11.02 4.97 8.76
CA ARG A 90 -11.50 5.72 7.60
C ARG A 90 -10.48 6.78 7.17
N GLY A 91 -10.04 7.62 8.11
CA GLY A 91 -9.05 8.65 7.84
C GLY A 91 -7.76 8.08 7.26
N ARG A 92 -7.23 7.02 7.88
CA ARG A 92 -5.95 6.41 7.46
C ARG A 92 -6.02 5.79 6.08
N VAL A 93 -7.12 5.11 5.75
CA VAL A 93 -7.31 4.51 4.43
C VAL A 93 -7.43 5.58 3.35
N ILE A 94 -8.20 6.64 3.61
CA ILE A 94 -8.38 7.76 2.66
C ILE A 94 -7.03 8.42 2.36
N GLU A 95 -6.26 8.73 3.41
CA GLU A 95 -4.92 9.30 3.30
C GLU A 95 -4.02 8.39 2.45
N ARG A 96 -3.92 7.10 2.82
CA ARG A 96 -2.96 6.20 2.17
C ARG A 96 -3.30 5.89 0.72
N VAL A 97 -4.58 5.75 0.39
CA VAL A 97 -5.03 5.55 -1.00
C VAL A 97 -4.76 6.80 -1.83
N GLY A 98 -5.00 8.00 -1.28
CA GLY A 98 -4.68 9.26 -1.93
C GLY A 98 -3.19 9.42 -2.22
N GLU A 99 -2.34 9.12 -1.22
CA GLU A 99 -0.89 9.22 -1.35
C GLU A 99 -0.28 8.23 -2.35
N LEU A 100 -0.70 6.95 -2.28
CA LEU A 100 -0.05 5.88 -3.03
C LEU A 100 -0.66 5.65 -4.41
N ALA A 101 -1.98 5.76 -4.53
CA ALA A 101 -2.68 5.49 -5.78
C ALA A 101 -3.08 6.77 -6.53
N GLY A 102 -3.02 7.94 -5.88
CA GLY A 102 -3.50 9.20 -6.47
C GLY A 102 -5.02 9.22 -6.70
N LEU A 103 -5.76 8.34 -6.02
CA LEU A 103 -7.21 8.20 -6.16
C LEU A 103 -7.93 8.95 -5.04
N SER A 104 -9.04 9.59 -5.38
CA SER A 104 -9.94 10.19 -4.40
C SER A 104 -10.93 9.15 -3.89
N VAL A 105 -11.06 9.01 -2.57
CA VAL A 105 -11.98 8.05 -1.97
C VAL A 105 -13.32 8.73 -1.68
N GLU A 106 -14.39 8.28 -2.33
CA GLU A 106 -15.73 8.86 -2.15
C GLU A 106 -16.52 8.21 -1.01
N ARG A 107 -16.29 6.91 -0.77
CA ARG A 107 -16.99 6.15 0.27
C ARG A 107 -16.09 5.10 0.90
N VAL A 108 -16.16 5.01 2.22
CA VAL A 108 -15.53 3.95 3.01
C VAL A 108 -16.55 3.33 3.97
N ASP A 109 -16.97 2.12 3.64
CA ASP A 109 -17.79 1.29 4.53
C ASP A 109 -16.86 0.43 5.39
N VAL A 110 -17.04 0.48 6.72
CA VAL A 110 -16.23 -0.30 7.67
C VAL A 110 -17.14 -1.27 8.40
N ASP A 111 -16.92 -2.56 8.19
CA ASP A 111 -17.65 -3.65 8.81
C ASP A 111 -16.79 -4.24 9.94
N VAL A 112 -17.29 -4.20 11.18
CA VAL A 112 -16.63 -4.84 12.32
C VAL A 112 -17.05 -6.32 12.34
N VAL A 113 -16.17 -7.20 11.86
CA VAL A 113 -16.47 -8.62 11.68
C VAL A 113 -16.13 -9.49 12.89
N ALA A 114 -15.28 -8.99 13.79
CA ALA A 114 -14.90 -9.67 15.02
C ALA A 114 -14.51 -8.65 16.12
N LEU A 115 -14.81 -8.99 17.36
CA LEU A 115 -14.33 -8.28 18.54
C LEU A 115 -13.45 -9.23 19.35
N HIS A 116 -12.21 -8.84 19.61
CA HIS A 116 -11.26 -9.61 20.40
C HIS A 116 -11.19 -8.99 21.78
N THR A 117 -11.55 -9.73 22.82
CA THR A 117 -11.25 -9.32 24.18
C THR A 117 -9.87 -9.85 24.54
N ASP A 118 -9.06 -9.06 25.24
CA ASP A 118 -7.89 -9.56 25.97
C ASP A 118 -8.36 -10.43 27.16
N ALA A 119 -9.03 -11.54 26.90
CA ALA A 119 -9.46 -12.49 27.93
C ALA A 119 -8.31 -13.34 28.49
N SER A 120 -7.06 -12.94 28.29
CA SER A 120 -5.91 -13.53 28.98
C SER A 120 -5.62 -12.89 30.34
N ASP A 121 -6.33 -11.82 30.75
CA ASP A 121 -6.10 -11.14 32.05
C ASP A 121 -7.13 -11.49 33.15
N ARG A 122 -7.93 -12.57 33.01
CA ARG A 122 -8.88 -12.99 34.07
C ARG A 122 -8.95 -14.49 34.34
N VAL A 123 -7.81 -15.15 34.45
CA VAL A 123 -7.73 -16.40 35.23
C VAL A 123 -6.49 -16.33 36.11
N ARG A 124 -6.62 -15.70 37.28
CA ARG A 124 -5.74 -15.92 38.42
C ARG A 124 -6.54 -15.86 39.71
#